data_AF-A0A815SNJ8-F1
#
_entry.id   AF-A0A815SNJ8-F1
#
_cell.length_a   1.000
_cell.length_b   1.000
_cell.length_c   1.000
_cell.angle_alpha   90.00
_cell.angle_beta   90.00
_cell.angle_gamma   90.00
#
_symmetry.space_group_name_H-M   'P 1'
#
loop_
_entity.id
_entity.type
_entity.pdbx_description
1 polymer ?
#
loop_
_entity_poly.entity_id
_entity_poly.type
_entity_poly.pdbx_seq_one_letter_code
_entity_poly.pdbx_strand_id
1 'polypeptide(L)'
;MGKAVGRLDENLILVLVNTYSLNYIWLSSQLFTYNITNPNTFAVTSIFPNVQQTLSSSFGPIFLSFSITHNGTVVLLDSQGNYYIILPSSAGSLSDTSTNTISSSTLCIGGTYSTKLDVFSCLLCPPGTSTNGLTGQSSCLPCKNNSFCPLGSSFGNIDSSSVLLSTINQGTPYPISPFSIRFDNILIQNMFTIRKSMSKHCLSVSPLFWTIIVIVLGLIIWFVLFALSRCAKDSMGHKAHQQMKRFLKRTDLIGEGEMVIGGLFSFSIIVLVSFAYSFSNAYFHRYPIEDLKNEATFACDPTLKNSQFSSSLMALVVPPNDDEIPLFSLLDSQPFTLHIDFVNTLFKCTDITALQLKDTTLPMLISSCHDEGGSVSISLALPTHLIKMQILLEGTNTIGALRIGLEAHGVEEENETFEVDYKVFDLMFAQALFVSGRVLTQQPSCVLTLTKVINRTYPLMEEEETKLSGMWLPTLSGDVNQMFVDDIEYKYSTSSSTILSITIDETPFYTLNVQKPITDEEELIFSNLLFTIVCLEIFGLGFLIAKLIIIPLIKHLYFCFKKKNSMSRIDENNPNTWTPSSVRM
;
A
#
# COMPACT_ATOMS: atom_id res chain seq x y z
N MET A 1 -36.37 39.01 -3.22
CA MET A 1 -35.94 38.01 -4.23
C MET A 1 -37.12 37.23 -4.81
N GLY A 2 -38.20 37.00 -4.05
CA GLY A 2 -39.45 36.46 -4.59
C GLY A 2 -40.35 37.55 -5.22
N LYS A 3 -40.85 37.37 -6.45
CA LYS A 3 -41.84 38.29 -7.06
C LYS A 3 -43.30 37.87 -6.85
N ALA A 4 -43.53 36.56 -6.70
CA ALA A 4 -44.84 35.99 -6.46
C ALA A 4 -44.73 34.82 -5.48
N VAL A 5 -45.73 34.69 -4.61
CA VAL A 5 -45.87 33.60 -3.65
C VAL A 5 -47.28 33.05 -3.78
N GLY A 6 -47.40 31.73 -3.84
CA GLY A 6 -48.68 31.04 -3.97
C GLY A 6 -48.67 29.78 -3.12
N ARG A 7 -49.84 29.43 -2.58
CA ARG A 7 -50.01 28.20 -1.82
C ARG A 7 -50.50 27.10 -2.74
N LEU A 8 -49.71 26.04 -2.87
CA LEU A 8 -50.06 24.89 -3.71
C LEU A 8 -50.96 23.90 -2.96
N ASP A 9 -50.63 23.64 -1.70
CA ASP A 9 -51.37 22.75 -0.81
C ASP A 9 -51.27 23.26 0.64
N GLU A 10 -51.91 22.59 1.60
CA GLU A 10 -51.86 22.94 3.02
C GLU A 10 -50.42 23.07 3.54
N ASN A 11 -49.50 22.27 3.01
CA ASN A 11 -48.11 22.19 3.46
C ASN A 11 -47.07 22.70 2.45
N LEU A 12 -47.48 23.13 1.25
CA LEU A 12 -46.56 23.51 0.16
C LEU A 12 -46.80 24.96 -0.29
N ILE A 13 -45.73 25.75 -0.31
CA ILE A 13 -45.71 27.10 -0.90
C ILE A 13 -44.77 27.10 -2.10
N LEU A 14 -45.21 27.79 -3.14
CA LEU A 14 -44.43 28.14 -4.31
C LEU A 14 -43.94 29.57 -4.20
N VAL A 15 -42.66 29.79 -4.51
CA VAL A 15 -42.03 31.10 -4.56
C VAL A 15 -41.32 31.27 -5.90
N LEU A 16 -41.69 32.31 -6.64
CA LEU A 16 -40.99 32.68 -7.87
C LEU A 16 -39.75 33.51 -7.53
N VAL A 17 -38.56 32.94 -7.73
CA VAL A 17 -37.26 33.55 -7.44
C VAL A 17 -36.57 33.95 -8.74
N ASN A 18 -36.02 35.16 -8.76
CA ASN A 18 -35.33 35.69 -9.94
C ASN A 18 -33.82 35.74 -9.72
N THR A 19 -33.09 35.37 -10.76
CA THR A 19 -31.63 35.43 -10.85
C THR A 19 -31.22 36.69 -11.62
N TYR A 20 -30.34 37.49 -11.04
CA TYR A 20 -29.83 38.73 -11.63
C TYR A 20 -28.32 38.62 -11.86
N SER A 21 -27.84 39.25 -12.92
CA SER A 21 -26.40 39.49 -13.12
C SER A 21 -25.84 40.45 -12.08
N LEU A 22 -24.51 40.56 -11.99
CA LEU A 22 -23.82 41.57 -11.19
C LEU A 22 -24.22 43.01 -11.56
N ASN A 23 -24.69 43.23 -12.79
CA ASN A 23 -25.19 44.51 -13.27
C ASN A 23 -26.72 44.67 -13.07
N TYR A 24 -27.33 43.85 -12.21
CA TYR A 24 -28.78 43.84 -11.92
C TYR A 24 -29.70 43.58 -13.11
N ILE A 25 -29.18 43.02 -14.20
CA ILE A 25 -29.98 42.55 -15.33
C ILE A 25 -30.64 41.22 -14.96
N TRP A 26 -31.95 41.10 -15.13
CA TRP A 26 -32.69 39.86 -14.90
C TRP A 26 -32.30 38.81 -15.95
N LEU A 27 -31.67 37.72 -15.52
CA LEU A 27 -31.14 36.68 -16.40
C LEU A 27 -32.09 35.50 -16.54
N SER A 28 -32.62 34.99 -15.41
CA SER A 28 -33.51 33.83 -15.39
C SER A 28 -34.42 33.84 -14.17
N SER A 29 -35.37 32.92 -14.14
CA SER A 29 -36.29 32.73 -13.02
C SER A 29 -36.47 31.25 -12.71
N GLN A 30 -36.70 30.96 -11.45
CA GLN A 30 -36.90 29.62 -10.94
C GLN A 30 -38.08 29.63 -9.95
N LEU A 31 -38.86 28.56 -9.97
CA LEU A 31 -39.97 28.35 -9.06
C LEU A 31 -39.50 27.39 -7.96
N PHE A 32 -39.47 27.88 -6.72
CA PHE A 32 -39.05 27.12 -5.55
C PHE A 32 -40.27 26.62 -4.80
N THR A 33 -40.27 25.34 -4.45
CA THR A 33 -41.29 24.74 -3.59
C THR A 33 -40.72 24.54 -2.20
N TYR A 34 -41.45 25.02 -1.20
CA TYR A 34 -41.10 24.87 0.20
C TYR A 34 -42.13 24.05 0.93
N ASN A 35 -41.67 23.12 1.77
CA ASN A 35 -42.51 22.42 2.73
C ASN A 35 -42.53 23.18 4.05
N ILE A 36 -43.73 23.42 4.58
CA ILE A 36 -44.00 24.27 5.74
C ILE A 36 -44.59 23.46 6.90
N THR A 37 -44.44 22.14 6.88
CA THR A 37 -44.89 21.25 7.97
C THR A 37 -44.32 21.63 9.33
N ASN A 38 -43.19 22.34 9.38
CA ASN A 38 -42.62 22.88 10.61
C ASN A 38 -42.29 24.38 10.42
N PRO A 39 -42.91 25.30 11.17
CA PRO A 39 -42.75 26.75 10.98
C PRO A 39 -41.32 27.28 11.20
N ASN A 40 -40.44 26.46 11.77
CA ASN A 40 -39.05 26.82 12.06
C ASN A 40 -38.04 26.31 11.01
N THR A 41 -38.46 25.53 10.01
CA THR A 41 -37.57 24.98 8.97
C THR A 41 -38.23 25.04 7.60
N PHE A 42 -37.76 25.94 6.74
CA PHE A 42 -38.17 26.00 5.33
C PHE A 42 -37.22 25.13 4.50
N ALA A 43 -37.60 23.87 4.28
CA ALA A 43 -36.84 22.99 3.40
C ALA A 43 -37.34 23.12 1.95
N VAL A 44 -36.43 23.35 1.01
CA VAL A 44 -36.74 23.31 -0.42
C VAL A 44 -37.01 21.86 -0.82
N THR A 45 -38.23 21.59 -1.28
CA THR A 45 -38.63 20.26 -1.75
C THR A 45 -38.30 20.06 -3.22
N SER A 46 -38.53 21.07 -4.05
CA SER A 46 -38.27 21.03 -5.49
C SER A 46 -38.00 22.41 -6.05
N ILE A 47 -37.34 22.45 -7.21
CA ILE A 47 -37.03 23.66 -7.97
C ILE A 47 -37.42 23.40 -9.43
N PHE A 48 -38.06 24.35 -10.09
CA PHE A 48 -38.37 24.27 -11.52
C PHE A 48 -37.80 25.50 -12.26
N PRO A 49 -37.13 25.33 -13.41
CA PRO A 49 -36.75 24.07 -14.07
C PRO A 49 -35.63 23.32 -13.31
N ASN A 50 -35.48 22.02 -13.59
CA ASN A 50 -34.40 21.16 -13.06
C ASN A 50 -33.99 20.06 -14.09
N VAL A 51 -33.07 19.17 -13.71
CA VAL A 51 -32.59 18.04 -14.54
C VAL A 51 -33.71 17.18 -15.13
N GLN A 52 -34.78 16.91 -14.38
CA GLN A 52 -35.90 16.07 -14.80
C GLN A 52 -37.03 16.84 -15.49
N GLN A 53 -37.15 18.14 -15.21
CA GLN A 53 -38.18 19.03 -15.74
C GLN A 53 -37.51 20.22 -16.44
N THR A 54 -37.16 20.02 -17.70
CA THR A 54 -36.48 21.03 -18.51
C THR A 54 -37.47 21.99 -19.16
N LEU A 55 -37.02 23.22 -19.32
CA LEU A 55 -37.77 24.31 -19.89
C LEU A 55 -37.84 24.15 -21.42
N SER A 56 -39.05 24.15 -22.01
CA SER A 56 -39.20 24.07 -23.47
C SER A 56 -38.45 25.21 -24.17
N SER A 57 -37.82 24.92 -25.31
CA SER A 57 -37.11 25.92 -26.13
C SER A 57 -38.02 27.06 -26.63
N SER A 58 -39.33 26.84 -26.63
CA SER A 58 -40.35 27.82 -26.99
C SER A 58 -40.64 28.86 -25.89
N PHE A 59 -40.12 28.66 -24.68
CA PHE A 59 -40.42 29.48 -23.51
C PHE A 59 -39.18 30.22 -23.02
N GLY A 60 -39.33 31.49 -22.67
CA GLY A 60 -38.24 32.32 -22.19
C GLY A 60 -37.73 31.88 -20.81
N PRO A 61 -36.44 32.11 -20.48
CA PRO A 61 -35.88 31.77 -19.17
C PRO A 61 -36.37 32.68 -18.03
N ILE A 62 -37.15 33.72 -18.35
CA ILE A 62 -37.63 34.75 -17.43
C ILE A 62 -39.14 34.59 -17.22
N PHE A 63 -39.57 34.35 -15.99
CA PHE A 63 -40.98 34.20 -15.62
C PHE A 63 -41.51 35.48 -14.97
N LEU A 64 -42.58 36.06 -15.51
CA LEU A 64 -43.19 37.28 -15.00
C LEU A 64 -44.06 37.01 -13.77
N SER A 65 -44.85 35.94 -13.79
CA SER A 65 -45.80 35.58 -12.75
C SER A 65 -46.20 34.11 -12.87
N PHE A 66 -46.82 33.59 -11.82
CA PHE A 66 -47.55 32.32 -11.86
C PHE A 66 -48.92 32.45 -11.18
N SER A 67 -49.84 31.55 -11.53
CA SER A 67 -51.12 31.38 -10.85
C SER A 67 -51.37 29.91 -10.56
N ILE A 68 -51.96 29.62 -9.40
CA ILE A 68 -52.31 28.26 -8.97
C ILE A 68 -53.83 28.11 -9.05
N THR A 69 -54.32 27.05 -9.69
CA THR A 69 -55.75 26.72 -9.71
C THR A 69 -56.16 25.91 -8.49
N HIS A 70 -57.46 25.82 -8.22
CA HIS A 70 -58.01 25.00 -7.13
C HIS A 70 -57.63 23.51 -7.21
N ASN A 71 -57.26 23.02 -8.41
CA ASN A 71 -56.84 21.64 -8.64
C ASN A 71 -55.31 21.45 -8.54
N GLY A 72 -54.57 22.46 -8.08
CA GLY A 72 -53.11 22.41 -7.96
C GLY A 72 -52.36 22.57 -9.29
N THR A 73 -53.04 22.99 -10.36
CA THR A 73 -52.38 23.31 -11.64
C THR A 73 -51.63 24.63 -11.51
N VAL A 74 -50.39 24.68 -11.97
CA VAL A 74 -49.58 25.90 -11.99
C VAL A 74 -49.52 26.44 -13.42
N VAL A 75 -49.93 27.69 -13.60
CA VAL A 75 -49.79 28.40 -14.89
C VAL A 75 -48.69 29.44 -14.75
N LEU A 76 -47.65 29.34 -15.56
CA LEU A 76 -46.53 30.28 -15.63
C LEU A 76 -46.69 31.20 -16.83
N LEU A 77 -46.31 32.47 -16.68
CA LEU A 77 -46.24 33.45 -17.76
C LEU A 77 -44.79 33.90 -17.94
N ASP A 78 -44.24 33.82 -19.14
CA ASP A 78 -42.88 34.30 -19.42
C ASP A 78 -42.84 35.77 -19.86
N SER A 79 -41.62 36.31 -19.97
CA SER A 79 -41.36 37.67 -20.47
C SER A 79 -41.75 37.91 -21.94
N GLN A 80 -41.98 36.85 -22.72
CA GLN A 80 -42.35 36.92 -24.13
C GLN A 80 -43.87 36.86 -24.33
N GLY A 81 -44.64 36.70 -23.25
CA GLY A 81 -46.10 36.58 -23.28
C GLY A 81 -46.61 35.17 -23.54
N ASN A 82 -45.72 34.16 -23.54
CA ASN A 82 -46.09 32.77 -23.59
C ASN A 82 -46.57 32.31 -22.22
N TYR A 83 -47.49 31.36 -22.21
CA TYR A 83 -47.95 30.70 -20.99
C TYR A 83 -47.60 29.21 -21.00
N TYR A 84 -47.33 28.68 -19.81
CA TYR A 84 -47.00 27.29 -19.59
C TYR A 84 -47.89 26.71 -18.50
N ILE A 85 -48.53 25.56 -18.76
CA ILE A 85 -49.46 24.93 -17.83
C ILE A 85 -48.82 23.65 -17.29
N ILE A 86 -48.48 23.63 -16.00
CA ILE A 86 -48.00 22.45 -15.29
C ILE A 86 -49.18 21.80 -14.57
N LEU A 87 -49.60 20.65 -15.07
CA LEU A 87 -50.63 19.78 -14.49
C LEU A 87 -50.01 18.93 -13.38
N PRO A 88 -50.72 18.67 -12.28
CA PRO A 88 -50.23 17.75 -11.26
C PRO A 88 -50.19 16.31 -11.79
N SER A 89 -49.13 15.59 -11.45
CA SER A 89 -48.90 14.19 -11.82
C SER A 89 -49.21 13.26 -10.65
N SER A 90 -49.67 12.04 -10.92
CA SER A 90 -49.92 11.03 -9.89
C SER A 90 -48.63 10.56 -9.20
N ALA A 91 -48.77 9.93 -8.03
CA ALA A 91 -47.66 9.27 -7.37
C ALA A 91 -46.94 8.30 -8.33
N GLY A 92 -45.61 8.29 -8.29
CA GLY A 92 -44.76 7.58 -9.24
C GLY A 92 -44.49 8.32 -10.56
N SER A 93 -45.07 9.49 -10.78
CA SER A 93 -44.85 10.30 -11.99
C SER A 93 -44.43 11.73 -11.67
N LEU A 94 -43.79 12.38 -12.65
CA LEU A 94 -43.48 13.80 -12.68
C LEU A 94 -44.19 14.48 -13.84
N SER A 95 -44.37 15.80 -13.72
CA SER A 95 -44.94 16.63 -14.79
C SER A 95 -43.85 17.05 -15.76
N ASP A 96 -43.72 16.34 -16.86
CA ASP A 96 -42.74 16.59 -17.91
C ASP A 96 -43.12 17.84 -18.70
N THR A 97 -42.14 18.70 -18.90
CA THR A 97 -42.33 20.04 -19.48
C THR A 97 -41.56 20.27 -20.78
N SER A 98 -40.92 19.23 -21.30
CA SER A 98 -39.94 19.32 -22.39
C SER A 98 -40.53 19.62 -23.77
N THR A 99 -41.78 19.23 -24.06
CA THR A 99 -42.28 19.14 -25.46
C THR A 99 -43.42 20.09 -25.81
N ASN A 100 -44.25 20.51 -24.85
CA ASN A 100 -45.50 21.25 -25.13
C ASN A 100 -45.71 22.39 -24.14
N THR A 101 -46.58 23.36 -24.48
CA THR A 101 -47.06 24.42 -23.57
C THR A 101 -47.90 23.91 -22.38
N ILE A 102 -48.30 22.64 -22.42
CA ILE A 102 -48.98 21.93 -21.35
C ILE A 102 -48.12 20.72 -20.98
N SER A 103 -47.82 20.56 -19.70
CA SER A 103 -47.02 19.44 -19.20
C SER A 103 -47.73 18.10 -19.40
N SER A 104 -46.98 17.04 -19.69
CA SER A 104 -47.46 15.65 -19.69
C SER A 104 -47.03 14.91 -18.42
N SER A 105 -47.72 13.84 -18.04
CA SER A 105 -47.28 12.97 -16.94
C SER A 105 -46.28 11.94 -17.48
N THR A 106 -45.07 11.90 -16.90
CA THR A 106 -44.00 10.95 -17.24
C THR A 106 -43.60 10.18 -15.99
N LEU A 107 -43.32 8.88 -16.10
CA LEU A 107 -42.94 8.06 -14.94
C LEU A 107 -41.60 8.50 -14.37
N CYS A 108 -41.47 8.47 -13.04
CA CYS A 108 -40.18 8.62 -12.37
C CYS A 108 -39.19 7.59 -12.88
N ILE A 109 -37.97 8.04 -13.18
CA ILE A 109 -36.85 7.16 -13.54
C ILE A 109 -36.43 6.33 -12.32
N GLY A 110 -35.70 5.22 -12.55
CA GLY A 110 -35.17 4.45 -11.44
C GLY A 110 -34.21 5.27 -10.57
N GLY A 111 -34.13 4.92 -9.29
CA GLY A 111 -33.43 5.71 -8.28
C GLY A 111 -34.20 6.94 -7.79
N THR A 112 -35.39 7.21 -8.33
CA THR A 112 -36.24 8.33 -7.95
C THR A 112 -37.68 7.89 -7.66
N TYR A 113 -38.40 8.69 -6.87
CA TYR A 113 -39.78 8.38 -6.48
C TYR A 113 -40.64 9.63 -6.29
N SER A 114 -41.96 9.45 -6.35
CA SER A 114 -42.93 10.51 -6.05
C SER A 114 -44.09 9.94 -5.23
N THR A 115 -44.32 10.47 -4.02
CA THR A 115 -45.26 9.87 -3.04
C THR A 115 -46.70 10.33 -3.18
N LYS A 116 -46.93 11.48 -3.82
CA LYS A 116 -48.22 12.17 -3.83
C LYS A 116 -48.52 12.73 -5.20
N LEU A 117 -49.77 13.15 -5.38
CA LEU A 117 -50.16 13.95 -6.52
C LEU A 117 -49.48 15.32 -6.40
N ASP A 118 -48.55 15.64 -7.30
CA ASP A 118 -47.77 16.86 -7.23
C ASP A 118 -47.33 17.34 -8.62
N VAL A 119 -47.01 18.63 -8.76
CA VAL A 119 -46.61 19.28 -10.02
C VAL A 119 -45.09 19.20 -10.27
N PHE A 120 -44.33 18.60 -9.36
CA PHE A 120 -42.87 18.68 -9.33
C PHE A 120 -42.15 17.37 -9.62
N SER A 121 -40.84 17.48 -9.78
CA SER A 121 -39.89 16.40 -10.08
C SER A 121 -39.89 15.29 -9.03
N CYS A 122 -39.46 14.10 -9.46
CA CYS A 122 -39.24 12.98 -8.58
C CYS A 122 -38.05 13.23 -7.66
N LEU A 123 -38.19 12.83 -6.40
CA LEU A 123 -37.15 12.92 -5.38
C LEU A 123 -36.16 11.77 -5.53
N LEU A 124 -34.89 11.99 -5.20
CA LEU A 124 -33.90 10.92 -5.14
C LEU A 124 -34.22 9.97 -3.99
N CYS A 125 -34.06 8.66 -4.21
CA CYS A 125 -34.16 7.70 -3.12
C CYS A 125 -33.11 7.99 -2.04
N PRO A 126 -33.50 8.05 -0.76
CA PRO A 126 -32.55 8.30 0.32
C PRO A 126 -31.50 7.18 0.41
N PRO A 127 -30.31 7.48 0.97
CA PRO A 127 -29.24 6.47 1.12
C PRO A 127 -29.73 5.22 1.86
N GLY A 128 -29.32 4.05 1.40
CA GLY A 128 -29.80 2.76 1.92
C GLY A 128 -31.16 2.31 1.39
N THR A 129 -31.75 3.04 0.44
CA THR A 129 -32.97 2.63 -0.28
C THR A 129 -32.79 2.71 -1.80
N SER A 130 -33.55 1.92 -2.57
CA SER A 130 -33.51 1.91 -4.04
C SER A 130 -34.88 1.65 -4.67
N THR A 131 -34.95 1.77 -5.99
CA THR A 131 -36.11 1.33 -6.78
C THR A 131 -35.94 -0.04 -7.45
N ASN A 132 -34.78 -0.70 -7.27
CA ASN A 132 -34.39 -1.93 -7.96
C ASN A 132 -34.55 -1.88 -9.48
N GLY A 133 -34.20 -0.74 -10.09
CA GLY A 133 -34.26 -0.49 -11.53
C GLY A 133 -35.67 -0.25 -12.07
N LEU A 134 -36.69 -0.24 -11.21
CA LEU A 134 -38.07 0.00 -11.62
C LEU A 134 -38.33 1.50 -11.78
N THR A 135 -39.06 1.84 -12.84
CA THR A 135 -39.64 3.17 -13.06
C THR A 135 -41.00 3.29 -12.36
N GLY A 136 -41.50 4.51 -12.21
CA GLY A 136 -42.87 4.73 -11.74
C GLY A 136 -43.08 4.51 -10.25
N GLN A 137 -42.02 4.50 -9.44
CA GLN A 137 -42.13 4.14 -8.03
C GLN A 137 -42.70 5.28 -7.18
N SER A 138 -43.65 4.93 -6.32
CA SER A 138 -44.21 5.86 -5.34
C SER A 138 -43.47 5.88 -4.00
N SER A 139 -42.54 4.94 -3.79
CA SER A 139 -41.71 4.82 -2.59
C SER A 139 -40.42 4.06 -2.90
N CYS A 140 -39.38 4.27 -2.09
CA CYS A 140 -38.14 3.52 -2.19
C CYS A 140 -38.14 2.33 -1.22
N LEU A 141 -37.55 1.21 -1.66
CA LEU A 141 -37.43 -0.02 -0.89
C LEU A 141 -36.08 -0.05 -0.17
N PRO A 142 -35.98 -0.62 1.05
CA PRO A 142 -34.71 -0.78 1.72
C PRO A 142 -33.78 -1.70 0.93
N CYS A 143 -32.51 -1.30 0.82
CA CYS A 143 -31.46 -2.08 0.21
C CYS A 143 -31.06 -3.30 1.07
N LYS A 144 -30.44 -4.32 0.47
CA LYS A 144 -29.96 -5.50 1.22
C LYS A 144 -28.83 -5.11 2.17
N ASN A 145 -28.69 -5.86 3.27
CA ASN A 145 -27.53 -5.71 4.16
C ASN A 145 -26.22 -5.91 3.37
N ASN A 146 -25.24 -5.04 3.63
CA ASN A 146 -23.93 -5.03 2.96
C ASN A 146 -23.94 -4.70 1.46
N SER A 147 -25.03 -4.12 0.94
CA SER A 147 -25.08 -3.62 -0.44
C SER A 147 -24.62 -2.17 -0.56
N PHE A 148 -24.00 -1.83 -1.68
CA PHE A 148 -23.68 -0.47 -2.07
C PHE A 148 -24.93 0.26 -2.57
N CYS A 149 -25.47 1.12 -1.73
CA CYS A 149 -26.75 1.80 -1.96
C CYS A 149 -26.65 3.29 -1.60
N PRO A 150 -26.05 4.10 -2.48
CA PRO A 150 -25.87 5.54 -2.28
C PRO A 150 -27.19 6.32 -2.44
N LEU A 151 -27.12 7.65 -2.32
CA LEU A 151 -28.24 8.53 -2.65
C LEU A 151 -28.67 8.27 -4.11
N GLY A 152 -29.97 8.30 -4.41
CA GLY A 152 -30.48 8.10 -5.77
C GLY A 152 -30.20 6.71 -6.35
N SER A 153 -29.97 5.70 -5.50
CA SER A 153 -29.63 4.34 -5.91
C SER A 153 -30.75 3.69 -6.75
N SER A 154 -30.41 3.32 -7.97
CA SER A 154 -31.30 2.53 -8.82
C SER A 154 -31.29 1.05 -8.43
N PHE A 155 -30.14 0.52 -7.99
CA PHE A 155 -29.98 -0.91 -7.70
C PHE A 155 -29.64 -1.17 -6.23
N GLY A 156 -30.41 -2.04 -5.56
CA GLY A 156 -30.24 -2.34 -4.12
C GLY A 156 -29.49 -3.62 -3.79
N ASN A 157 -28.78 -4.20 -4.76
CA ASN A 157 -28.17 -5.53 -4.68
C ASN A 157 -26.69 -5.57 -5.10
N ILE A 158 -26.05 -4.44 -5.38
CA ILE A 158 -24.62 -4.37 -5.67
C ILE A 158 -23.86 -4.66 -4.38
N ASP A 159 -22.98 -5.66 -4.34
CA ASP A 159 -22.21 -5.99 -3.14
C ASP A 159 -21.18 -4.87 -2.86
N SER A 160 -21.13 -4.41 -1.61
CA SER A 160 -20.12 -3.43 -1.16
C SER A 160 -18.68 -3.95 -1.27
N SER A 161 -18.50 -5.28 -1.27
CA SER A 161 -17.21 -5.95 -1.47
C SER A 161 -16.90 -6.31 -2.93
N SER A 162 -17.74 -5.86 -3.87
CA SER A 162 -17.53 -6.14 -5.29
C SER A 162 -16.22 -5.56 -5.81
N VAL A 163 -15.65 -6.20 -6.83
CA VAL A 163 -14.45 -5.75 -7.54
C VAL A 163 -14.63 -4.34 -8.14
N LEU A 164 -15.88 -3.96 -8.45
CA LEU A 164 -16.23 -2.61 -8.94
C LEU A 164 -16.02 -1.49 -7.91
N LEU A 165 -15.87 -1.84 -6.63
CA LEU A 165 -15.60 -0.90 -5.54
C LEU A 165 -14.20 -1.10 -4.95
N SER A 166 -13.42 -2.07 -5.45
CA SER A 166 -12.06 -2.29 -5.00
C SER A 166 -11.08 -1.33 -5.66
N THR A 167 -10.10 -0.91 -4.88
CA THR A 167 -8.96 -0.10 -5.36
C THR A 167 -7.75 -1.02 -5.49
N ILE A 168 -7.16 -1.02 -6.68
CA ILE A 168 -5.92 -1.71 -7.03
C ILE A 168 -4.86 -0.62 -7.17
N ASN A 169 -4.01 -0.50 -6.16
CA ASN A 169 -2.84 0.38 -6.23
C ASN A 169 -1.64 -0.45 -6.64
N GLN A 170 -0.99 -0.05 -7.71
CA GLN A 170 0.32 -0.56 -8.05
C GLN A 170 1.38 0.25 -7.31
N GLY A 171 2.34 -0.42 -6.68
CA GLY A 171 3.42 0.24 -5.95
C GLY A 171 3.90 -0.58 -4.78
N THR A 172 4.95 -1.36 -4.98
CA THR A 172 5.83 -1.78 -3.88
C THR A 172 6.96 -0.78 -3.81
N PRO A 173 7.03 0.10 -2.80
CA PRO A 173 8.24 0.89 -2.59
C PRO A 173 9.42 -0.07 -2.40
N TYR A 174 10.57 0.25 -3.00
CA TYR A 174 11.81 -0.45 -2.67
C TYR A 174 12.02 -0.39 -1.15
N PRO A 175 12.40 -1.50 -0.51
CA PRO A 175 12.56 -1.51 0.93
C PRO A 175 13.72 -0.61 1.34
N ILE A 176 13.68 -0.17 2.60
CA ILE A 176 14.76 0.61 3.18
C ILE A 176 16.01 -0.28 3.27
N SER A 177 17.17 0.27 2.89
CA SER A 177 18.47 -0.37 3.09
C SER A 177 18.63 -0.88 4.52
N PRO A 178 19.30 -2.03 4.73
CA PRO A 178 19.62 -2.50 6.08
C PRO A 178 20.48 -1.47 6.83
N PHE A 179 20.37 -1.47 8.15
CA PHE A 179 21.04 -0.49 9.02
C PHE A 179 22.58 -0.48 8.87
N SER A 180 23.17 -1.62 8.54
CA SER A 180 24.58 -1.74 8.19
C SER A 180 24.72 -2.12 6.74
N ILE A 181 25.54 -1.37 6.01
CA ILE A 181 25.92 -1.61 4.60
C ILE A 181 27.34 -2.16 4.49
N ARG A 182 27.98 -2.52 5.62
CA ARG A 182 29.30 -3.18 5.63
C ARG A 182 29.16 -4.63 6.05
N PHE A 183 29.70 -5.54 5.24
CA PHE A 183 29.60 -6.97 5.48
C PHE A 183 30.18 -7.39 6.84
N ASP A 184 31.38 -6.91 7.18
CA ASP A 184 32.05 -7.24 8.44
C ASP A 184 31.17 -6.95 9.66
N ASN A 185 30.47 -5.82 9.65
CA ASN A 185 29.56 -5.45 10.73
C ASN A 185 28.35 -6.38 10.78
N ILE A 186 27.78 -6.75 9.63
CA ILE A 186 26.66 -7.69 9.54
C ILE A 186 27.09 -9.07 10.05
N LEU A 187 28.28 -9.53 9.65
CA LEU A 187 28.88 -10.78 10.08
C LEU A 187 29.09 -10.75 11.60
N ILE A 188 29.80 -9.76 12.14
CA ILE A 188 30.05 -9.61 13.59
C ILE A 188 28.75 -9.52 14.37
N GLN A 189 27.77 -8.75 13.88
CA GLN A 189 26.50 -8.58 14.57
C GLN A 189 25.75 -9.92 14.64
N ASN A 190 25.68 -10.69 13.55
CA ASN A 190 25.05 -12.02 13.57
C ASN A 190 25.85 -13.07 14.36
N MET A 191 27.18 -12.97 14.39
CA MET A 191 28.05 -13.88 15.13
C MET A 191 27.99 -13.65 16.65
N PHE A 192 27.93 -12.38 17.10
CA PHE A 192 28.16 -12.01 18.51
C PHE A 192 26.96 -11.37 19.23
N THR A 193 25.90 -10.95 18.55
CA THR A 193 24.75 -10.35 19.26
C THR A 193 23.79 -11.41 19.80
N ILE A 194 23.69 -11.49 21.13
CA ILE A 194 22.60 -12.17 21.83
C ILE A 194 21.54 -11.13 22.17
N ARG A 195 20.45 -11.05 21.39
CA ARG A 195 19.34 -10.13 21.67
C ARG A 195 18.59 -10.59 22.94
N LYS A 196 18.26 -9.65 23.84
CA LYS A 196 17.61 -9.94 25.15
C LYS A 196 16.20 -10.55 25.06
N SER A 197 15.56 -10.51 23.90
CA SER A 197 14.27 -11.17 23.61
C SER A 197 14.54 -12.27 22.59
N MET A 198 14.70 -13.52 23.06
CA MET A 198 15.10 -14.64 22.19
C MET A 198 13.91 -15.53 21.85
N SER A 199 13.61 -15.63 20.56
CA SER A 199 12.91 -16.78 20.00
C SER A 199 13.85 -17.99 20.00
N LYS A 200 13.31 -19.22 20.14
CA LYS A 200 14.10 -20.47 20.13
C LYS A 200 14.99 -20.60 18.90
N HIS A 201 14.51 -20.09 17.76
CA HIS A 201 15.22 -20.05 16.48
C HIS A 201 16.52 -19.23 16.54
N CYS A 202 16.49 -18.05 17.17
CA CYS A 202 17.67 -17.18 17.21
C CYS A 202 18.82 -17.79 18.04
N LEU A 203 18.48 -18.55 19.08
CA LEU A 203 19.49 -19.25 19.90
C LEU A 203 20.13 -20.43 19.15
N SER A 204 19.35 -21.19 18.36
CA SER A 204 19.88 -22.32 17.58
C SER A 204 20.78 -21.89 16.43
N VAL A 205 20.52 -20.71 15.86
CA VAL A 205 21.25 -20.16 14.71
C VAL A 205 22.49 -19.37 15.14
N SER A 206 22.60 -18.97 16.42
CA SER A 206 23.73 -18.17 16.93
C SER A 206 25.03 -18.99 17.03
N PRO A 207 26.10 -18.60 16.33
CA PRO A 207 27.40 -19.30 16.39
C PRO A 207 28.07 -19.19 17.75
N LEU A 208 27.95 -18.04 18.42
CA LEU A 208 28.48 -17.84 19.76
C LEU A 208 27.87 -18.82 20.77
N PHE A 209 26.59 -19.15 20.66
CA PHE A 209 25.96 -20.17 21.51
C PHE A 209 26.63 -21.54 21.36
N TRP A 210 26.85 -22.00 20.12
CA TRP A 210 27.55 -23.26 19.86
C TRP A 210 29.01 -23.24 20.32
N THR A 211 29.70 -22.12 20.16
CA THR A 211 31.09 -22.00 20.61
C THR A 211 31.22 -22.04 22.12
N ILE A 212 30.27 -21.43 22.86
CA ILE A 212 30.20 -21.55 24.32
C ILE A 212 29.95 -23.01 24.71
N ILE A 213 29.04 -23.72 24.04
CA ILE A 213 28.82 -25.16 24.29
C ILE A 213 30.12 -25.94 24.08
N VAL A 214 30.83 -25.69 22.99
CA VAL A 214 32.11 -26.36 22.67
C VAL A 214 33.18 -26.03 23.71
N ILE A 215 33.27 -24.77 24.15
CA ILE A 215 34.20 -24.36 25.22
C ILE A 215 33.83 -25.06 26.54
N VAL A 216 32.54 -25.10 26.92
CA VAL A 216 32.09 -25.76 28.16
C VAL A 216 32.35 -27.27 28.11
N LEU A 217 32.00 -27.94 27.01
CA LEU A 217 32.33 -29.35 26.80
C LEU A 217 33.84 -29.57 26.82
N GLY A 218 34.62 -28.66 26.23
CA GLY A 218 36.07 -28.66 26.27
C GLY A 218 36.63 -28.54 27.69
N LEU A 219 36.07 -27.64 28.51
CA LEU A 219 36.44 -27.49 29.92
C LEU A 219 36.06 -28.73 30.74
N ILE A 220 34.91 -29.35 30.47
CA ILE A 220 34.49 -30.62 31.10
C ILE A 220 35.48 -31.72 30.73
N ILE A 221 35.80 -31.85 29.45
CA ILE A 221 36.81 -32.80 28.94
C ILE A 221 38.15 -32.57 29.62
N TRP A 222 38.58 -31.31 29.74
CA TRP A 222 39.83 -30.95 30.40
C TRP A 222 39.79 -31.32 31.90
N PHE A 223 38.68 -31.05 32.59
CA PHE A 223 38.48 -31.41 33.98
C PHE A 223 38.48 -32.93 34.19
N VAL A 224 37.81 -33.70 33.32
CA VAL A 224 37.82 -35.16 33.31
C VAL A 224 39.23 -35.69 33.09
N LEU A 225 39.99 -35.13 32.15
CA LEU A 225 41.40 -35.48 31.93
C LEU A 225 42.27 -35.15 33.14
N PHE A 226 42.03 -34.03 33.81
CA PHE A 226 42.72 -33.63 35.03
C PHE A 226 42.40 -34.57 36.20
N ALA A 227 41.11 -34.90 36.41
CA ALA A 227 40.67 -35.85 37.43
C ALA A 227 41.21 -37.26 37.18
N LEU A 228 41.15 -37.76 35.94
CA LEU A 228 41.72 -39.04 35.54
C LEU A 228 43.24 -39.08 35.73
N SER A 229 43.95 -37.97 35.47
CA SER A 229 45.39 -37.90 35.74
C SER A 229 45.74 -38.01 37.23
N ARG A 230 44.82 -37.62 38.14
CA ARG A 230 44.99 -37.75 39.59
C ARG A 230 44.52 -39.09 40.16
N CYS A 231 43.50 -39.70 39.56
CA CYS A 231 42.93 -40.98 40.01
C CYS A 231 43.61 -42.21 39.39
N ALA A 232 44.58 -42.04 38.48
CA ALA A 232 45.25 -43.14 37.77
C ALA A 232 46.16 -43.97 38.68
N LYS A 233 45.56 -44.88 39.46
CA LYS A 233 46.19 -46.15 39.89
C LYS A 233 45.75 -47.33 39.02
N ASP A 234 44.75 -47.15 38.16
CA ASP A 234 44.09 -48.24 37.42
C ASP A 234 44.46 -48.27 35.92
N SER A 235 44.73 -49.47 35.37
CA SER A 235 45.43 -49.61 34.06
C SER A 235 44.59 -49.22 32.84
N MET A 236 43.25 -49.29 32.93
CA MET A 236 42.35 -48.89 31.84
C MET A 236 42.21 -47.37 31.70
N GLY A 237 42.15 -46.63 32.82
CA GLY A 237 42.09 -45.17 32.81
C GLY A 237 43.34 -44.53 32.21
N HIS A 238 44.50 -45.15 32.40
CA HIS A 238 45.77 -44.67 31.84
C HIS A 238 45.84 -44.82 30.30
N LYS A 239 45.27 -45.90 29.74
CA LYS A 239 45.19 -46.10 28.28
C LYS A 239 44.26 -45.08 27.62
N ALA A 240 43.07 -44.87 28.19
CA ALA A 240 42.12 -43.87 27.71
C ALA A 240 42.69 -42.44 27.79
N HIS A 241 43.36 -42.09 28.91
CA HIS A 241 44.04 -40.80 29.07
C HIS A 241 45.14 -40.58 28.02
N GLN A 242 45.97 -41.59 27.73
CA GLN A 242 47.02 -41.48 26.72
C GLN A 242 46.47 -41.36 25.29
N GLN A 243 45.42 -42.10 24.94
CA GLN A 243 44.79 -42.00 23.62
C GLN A 243 44.16 -40.62 23.40
N MET A 244 43.42 -40.13 24.38
CA MET A 244 42.75 -38.83 24.29
C MET A 244 43.74 -37.65 24.33
N LYS A 245 44.82 -37.76 25.11
CA LYS A 245 45.93 -36.80 25.10
C LYS A 245 46.66 -36.78 23.75
N ARG A 246 46.86 -37.94 23.10
CA ARG A 246 47.44 -38.01 21.75
C ARG A 246 46.52 -37.40 20.70
N PHE A 247 45.21 -37.62 20.80
CA PHE A 247 44.22 -37.02 19.90
C PHE A 247 44.22 -35.49 20.01
N LEU A 248 44.07 -34.94 21.22
CA LEU A 248 44.02 -33.49 21.43
C LEU A 248 45.34 -32.77 21.12
N LYS A 249 46.48 -33.45 21.25
CA LYS A 249 47.78 -32.91 20.80
C LYS A 249 47.92 -32.88 19.29
N ARG A 250 47.26 -33.78 18.55
CA ARG A 250 47.29 -33.81 17.09
C ARG A 250 46.34 -32.78 16.46
N THR A 251 45.32 -32.34 17.19
CA THR A 251 44.33 -31.36 16.72
C THR A 251 44.63 -29.93 17.19
N ASP A 252 45.81 -29.68 17.77
CA ASP A 252 46.25 -28.36 18.23
C ASP A 252 46.88 -27.57 17.08
N LEU A 253 46.10 -26.63 16.52
CA LEU A 253 46.53 -25.71 15.46
C LEU A 253 47.35 -24.52 15.99
N ILE A 254 47.29 -24.20 17.29
CA ILE A 254 47.88 -22.97 17.85
C ILE A 254 49.21 -23.25 18.55
N GLY A 255 49.30 -24.34 19.32
CA GLY A 255 50.43 -24.63 20.19
C GLY A 255 51.35 -25.75 19.70
N GLU A 256 51.26 -26.15 18.42
CA GLU A 256 52.03 -27.26 17.82
C GLU A 256 51.98 -28.57 18.63
N GLY A 257 50.91 -28.78 19.41
CA GLY A 257 50.72 -29.97 20.24
C GLY A 257 51.45 -29.95 21.58
N GLU A 258 51.95 -28.79 22.04
CA GLU A 258 52.54 -28.66 23.37
C GLU A 258 51.51 -28.91 24.47
N MET A 259 50.28 -28.39 24.33
CA MET A 259 49.25 -28.40 25.38
C MET A 259 47.88 -28.89 24.89
N VAL A 260 47.20 -29.69 25.73
CA VAL A 260 45.85 -30.21 25.48
C VAL A 260 44.80 -29.08 25.33
N ILE A 261 45.07 -27.92 25.94
CA ILE A 261 44.22 -26.73 25.88
C ILE A 261 44.21 -26.10 24.48
N GLY A 262 45.34 -26.15 23.75
CA GLY A 262 45.43 -25.61 22.39
C GLY A 262 44.54 -26.37 21.40
N GLY A 263 44.46 -27.70 21.54
CA GLY A 263 43.52 -28.54 20.80
C GLY A 263 42.05 -28.19 21.02
N LEU A 264 41.67 -27.75 22.23
CA LEU A 264 40.29 -27.33 22.52
C LEU A 264 39.95 -25.98 21.89
N PHE A 265 40.86 -25.00 21.93
CA PHE A 265 40.67 -23.72 21.24
C PHE A 265 40.60 -23.88 19.72
N SER A 266 41.35 -24.84 19.18
CA SER A 266 41.32 -25.18 17.75
C SER A 266 39.94 -25.65 17.30
N PHE A 267 39.23 -26.45 18.10
CA PHE A 267 37.84 -26.83 17.82
C PHE A 267 36.87 -25.63 17.84
N SER A 268 37.04 -24.70 18.79
CA SER A 268 36.23 -23.47 18.83
C SER A 268 36.43 -22.60 17.60
N ILE A 269 37.66 -22.48 17.09
CA ILE A 269 37.97 -21.76 15.85
C ILE A 269 37.31 -22.45 14.66
N ILE A 270 37.45 -23.77 14.51
CA ILE A 270 36.84 -24.52 13.39
C ILE A 270 35.33 -24.30 13.35
N VAL A 271 34.67 -24.30 14.51
CA VAL A 271 33.23 -24.03 14.60
C VAL A 271 32.90 -22.61 14.16
N LEU A 272 33.57 -21.58 14.69
CA LEU A 272 33.34 -20.18 14.30
C LEU A 272 33.54 -19.95 12.81
N VAL A 273 34.63 -20.47 12.26
CA VAL A 273 34.97 -20.34 10.84
C VAL A 273 33.92 -21.05 9.99
N SER A 274 33.56 -22.29 10.32
CA SER A 274 32.53 -23.03 9.56
C SER A 274 31.19 -22.30 9.53
N PHE A 275 30.77 -21.71 10.66
CA PHE A 275 29.56 -20.89 10.72
C PHE A 275 29.69 -19.59 9.94
N ALA A 276 30.84 -18.92 9.95
CA ALA A 276 31.08 -17.71 9.16
C ALA A 276 30.99 -17.98 7.65
N TYR A 277 31.62 -19.06 7.16
CA TYR A 277 31.50 -19.45 5.75
C TYR A 277 30.07 -19.88 5.39
N SER A 278 29.40 -20.66 6.24
CA SER A 278 28.01 -21.06 5.99
C SER A 278 27.05 -19.87 5.98
N PHE A 279 27.22 -18.91 6.88
CA PHE A 279 26.43 -17.68 6.91
C PHE A 279 26.70 -16.83 5.67
N SER A 280 27.97 -16.64 5.31
CA SER A 280 28.37 -15.84 4.15
C SER A 280 27.78 -16.38 2.86
N ASN A 281 27.88 -17.69 2.62
CA ASN A 281 27.29 -18.33 1.45
C ASN A 281 25.76 -18.17 1.41
N ALA A 282 25.09 -18.36 2.56
CA ALA A 282 23.65 -18.17 2.65
C ALA A 282 23.23 -16.70 2.48
N TYR A 283 24.06 -15.74 2.90
CA TYR A 283 23.84 -14.31 2.72
C TYR A 283 24.04 -13.88 1.26
N PHE A 284 25.09 -14.38 0.60
CA PHE A 284 25.42 -14.08 -0.79
C PHE A 284 24.25 -14.35 -1.75
N HIS A 285 23.63 -15.52 -1.64
CA HIS A 285 22.46 -15.91 -2.45
C HIS A 285 21.16 -15.18 -2.09
N ARG A 286 21.21 -14.15 -1.22
CA ARG A 286 20.05 -13.30 -0.88
C ARG A 286 20.05 -12.04 -1.73
N TYR A 287 20.25 -12.24 -3.02
CA TYR A 287 20.27 -11.23 -4.07
C TYR A 287 19.90 -11.88 -5.41
N PRO A 288 19.18 -11.19 -6.32
CA PRO A 288 18.53 -9.89 -6.15
C PRO A 288 17.17 -10.03 -5.42
N ILE A 289 16.59 -8.94 -4.89
CA ILE A 289 15.35 -9.02 -4.09
C ILE A 289 14.16 -9.56 -4.89
N GLU A 290 14.14 -9.31 -6.19
CA GLU A 290 13.10 -9.69 -7.12
C GLU A 290 12.90 -11.22 -7.19
N ASP A 291 13.97 -11.99 -6.92
CA ASP A 291 13.94 -13.46 -6.95
C ASP A 291 13.64 -14.10 -5.58
N LEU A 292 13.63 -13.30 -4.50
CA LEU A 292 13.47 -13.80 -3.14
C LEU A 292 12.01 -13.96 -2.74
N LYS A 293 11.52 -15.20 -2.77
CA LYS A 293 10.15 -15.55 -2.33
C LYS A 293 9.99 -15.81 -0.83
N ASN A 294 11.08 -16.12 -0.11
CA ASN A 294 11.05 -16.56 1.29
C ASN A 294 11.90 -15.66 2.22
N GLU A 295 11.59 -15.62 3.51
CA GLU A 295 12.37 -14.93 4.55
C GLU A 295 13.68 -15.66 4.92
N ALA A 296 14.61 -14.96 5.57
CA ALA A 296 15.91 -15.55 5.95
C ALA A 296 15.76 -16.48 7.15
N THR A 297 16.14 -17.75 6.97
CA THR A 297 16.14 -18.77 8.03
C THR A 297 17.52 -18.97 8.68
N PHE A 298 18.58 -18.46 8.06
CA PHE A 298 19.96 -18.61 8.53
C PHE A 298 20.42 -17.49 9.48
N ALA A 299 19.56 -16.51 9.77
CA ALA A 299 19.84 -15.39 10.66
C ALA A 299 18.70 -15.17 11.65
N CYS A 300 18.98 -14.45 12.76
CA CYS A 300 17.93 -14.05 13.70
C CYS A 300 17.01 -12.97 13.12
N ASP A 301 17.52 -12.15 12.19
CA ASP A 301 16.76 -11.16 11.47
C ASP A 301 16.25 -11.76 10.14
N PRO A 302 14.95 -12.04 10.00
CA PRO A 302 14.38 -12.63 8.79
C PRO A 302 14.40 -11.66 7.59
N THR A 303 14.57 -10.36 7.85
CA THR A 303 14.59 -9.30 6.83
C THR A 303 15.97 -9.09 6.22
N LEU A 304 16.98 -9.83 6.68
CA LEU A 304 18.34 -9.74 6.19
C LEU A 304 18.46 -10.14 4.71
N LYS A 305 19.10 -9.26 3.93
CA LYS A 305 19.28 -9.35 2.46
C LYS A 305 20.67 -8.82 2.08
N ASN A 306 21.23 -9.32 0.98
CA ASN A 306 22.47 -8.81 0.39
C ASN A 306 22.18 -7.68 -0.60
N SER A 307 21.39 -6.68 -0.19
CA SER A 307 21.01 -5.58 -1.06
C SER A 307 20.96 -4.24 -0.34
N GLN A 308 21.60 -3.26 -0.94
CA GLN A 308 21.53 -1.84 -0.60
C GLN A 308 20.65 -1.15 -1.64
N PHE A 309 19.75 -0.31 -1.14
CA PHE A 309 18.78 0.44 -1.91
C PHE A 309 19.02 1.94 -1.77
N SER A 310 19.00 2.64 -2.90
CA SER A 310 18.91 4.10 -2.94
C SER A 310 17.84 4.53 -3.93
N SER A 311 16.89 5.32 -3.47
CA SER A 311 15.84 5.91 -4.30
C SER A 311 16.10 7.40 -4.46
N SER A 312 15.97 7.90 -5.68
CA SER A 312 16.17 9.31 -6.02
C SER A 312 15.09 9.79 -6.98
N LEU A 313 14.72 11.06 -6.85
CA LEU A 313 13.84 11.75 -7.80
C LEU A 313 14.72 12.48 -8.81
N MET A 314 14.53 12.16 -10.08
CA MET A 314 15.27 12.74 -11.20
C MET A 314 14.32 13.57 -12.06
N ALA A 315 14.76 14.73 -12.53
CA ALA A 315 13.93 15.57 -13.40
C ALA A 315 13.97 15.05 -14.85
N LEU A 316 12.80 14.92 -15.49
CA LEU A 316 12.71 14.48 -16.90
C LEU A 316 13.32 15.47 -17.90
N VAL A 317 13.54 16.72 -17.48
CA VAL A 317 14.20 17.75 -18.29
C VAL A 317 15.70 17.46 -18.46
N VAL A 318 16.29 16.70 -17.54
CA VAL A 318 17.68 16.23 -17.67
C VAL A 318 17.64 14.98 -18.55
N PRO A 319 18.43 14.92 -19.65
CA PRO A 319 18.43 13.76 -20.51
C PRO A 319 18.80 12.50 -19.69
N PRO A 320 18.07 11.38 -19.89
CA PRO A 320 18.42 10.12 -19.24
C PRO A 320 19.81 9.68 -19.68
N ASN A 321 20.46 8.87 -18.85
CA ASN A 321 21.74 8.28 -19.21
C ASN A 321 21.60 7.40 -20.46
N ASP A 322 22.69 7.19 -21.21
CA ASP A 322 22.66 6.44 -22.48
C ASP A 322 22.11 5.00 -22.31
N ASP A 323 22.30 4.40 -21.14
CA ASP A 323 21.77 3.08 -20.76
C ASP A 323 20.26 3.09 -20.43
N GLU A 324 19.69 4.25 -20.07
CA GLU A 324 18.26 4.39 -19.74
C GLU A 324 17.40 4.70 -20.97
N ILE A 325 17.98 5.29 -22.03
CA ILE A 325 17.24 5.71 -23.24
C ILE A 325 16.37 4.58 -23.82
N PRO A 326 16.86 3.32 -24.00
CA PRO A 326 16.04 2.25 -24.54
C PRO A 326 14.83 1.93 -23.66
N LEU A 327 15.02 1.90 -22.33
CA LEU A 327 13.93 1.64 -21.38
C LEU A 327 12.86 2.73 -21.42
N PHE A 328 13.26 4.00 -21.52
CA PHE A 328 12.32 5.11 -21.68
C PHE A 328 11.52 4.96 -22.98
N SER A 329 12.17 4.58 -24.08
CA SER A 329 11.48 4.33 -25.35
C SER A 329 10.48 3.18 -25.27
N LEU A 330 10.82 2.10 -24.55
CA LEU A 330 9.91 0.98 -24.31
C LEU A 330 8.70 1.42 -23.47
N LEU A 331 8.94 2.15 -22.37
CA LEU A 331 7.87 2.70 -21.53
C LEU A 331 6.94 3.65 -22.31
N ASP A 332 7.51 4.54 -23.13
CA ASP A 332 6.77 5.51 -23.95
C ASP A 332 5.99 4.84 -25.10
N SER A 333 6.43 3.66 -25.55
CA SER A 333 5.74 2.87 -26.58
C SER A 333 4.61 1.99 -26.03
N GLN A 334 4.51 1.83 -24.71
CA GLN A 334 3.57 0.90 -24.08
C GLN A 334 2.11 1.35 -24.31
N PRO A 335 1.25 0.53 -24.95
CA PRO A 335 -0.13 0.92 -25.22
C PRO A 335 -0.98 0.84 -23.96
N PHE A 336 -1.74 1.90 -23.68
CA PHE A 336 -2.62 1.96 -22.50
C PHE A 336 -4.08 1.74 -22.85
N THR A 337 -4.77 0.99 -22.00
CA THR A 337 -6.22 0.85 -22.01
C THR A 337 -6.79 1.49 -20.75
N LEU A 338 -7.64 2.50 -20.93
CA LEU A 338 -8.38 3.15 -19.86
C LEU A 338 -9.70 2.42 -19.65
N HIS A 339 -9.97 2.02 -18.42
CA HIS A 339 -11.24 1.40 -17.99
C HIS A 339 -12.01 2.39 -17.12
N ILE A 340 -13.29 2.60 -17.41
CA ILE A 340 -14.16 3.47 -16.63
C ILE A 340 -15.43 2.69 -16.29
N ASP A 341 -15.69 2.50 -15.01
CA ASP A 341 -16.94 1.88 -14.53
C ASP A 341 -17.81 2.93 -13.86
N PHE A 342 -19.02 3.11 -14.38
CA PHE A 342 -20.10 3.83 -13.72
C PHE A 342 -20.94 2.83 -12.94
N VAL A 343 -21.03 3.00 -11.63
CA VAL A 343 -21.64 2.03 -10.71
C VAL A 343 -22.91 2.59 -10.09
N ASN A 344 -23.92 1.72 -9.96
CA ASN A 344 -25.26 2.05 -9.51
C ASN A 344 -25.91 3.12 -10.41
N THR A 345 -26.06 2.76 -11.68
CA THR A 345 -26.66 3.62 -12.71
C THR A 345 -27.53 2.82 -13.68
N LEU A 346 -28.44 3.52 -14.35
CA LEU A 346 -29.30 3.02 -15.42
C LEU A 346 -28.88 3.47 -16.82
N PHE A 347 -27.75 4.17 -16.94
CA PHE A 347 -27.14 4.40 -18.25
C PHE A 347 -26.87 3.07 -18.96
N LYS A 348 -26.82 3.12 -20.28
CA LYS A 348 -26.44 2.01 -21.14
C LYS A 348 -25.28 2.39 -22.01
N CYS A 349 -24.67 1.40 -22.66
CA CYS A 349 -23.59 1.62 -23.63
C CYS A 349 -23.97 2.57 -24.77
N THR A 350 -25.25 2.63 -25.14
CA THR A 350 -25.77 3.54 -26.18
C THR A 350 -25.75 5.00 -25.79
N ASP A 351 -25.71 5.29 -24.49
CA ASP A 351 -25.88 6.63 -23.95
C ASP A 351 -24.51 7.33 -23.75
N ILE A 352 -23.42 6.61 -24.02
CA ILE A 352 -22.06 7.04 -23.72
C ILE A 352 -21.32 7.36 -25.03
N THR A 353 -20.73 8.55 -25.06
CA THR A 353 -19.80 8.95 -26.12
C THR A 353 -18.50 9.46 -25.51
N ALA A 354 -17.38 9.17 -26.17
CA ALA A 354 -16.06 9.57 -25.73
C ALA A 354 -15.46 10.57 -26.72
N LEU A 355 -14.92 11.66 -26.21
CA LEU A 355 -14.32 12.75 -26.98
C LEU A 355 -12.92 13.04 -26.46
N GLN A 356 -11.96 13.17 -27.37
CA GLN A 356 -10.64 13.70 -27.09
C GLN A 356 -10.65 15.22 -27.25
N LEU A 357 -10.15 15.93 -26.25
CA LEU A 357 -9.96 17.37 -26.27
C LEU A 357 -8.53 17.71 -26.74
N LYS A 358 -8.39 18.22 -27.97
CA LYS A 358 -7.17 18.88 -28.49
C LYS A 358 -7.51 20.32 -28.91
N ASP A 359 -6.83 20.86 -29.94
CA ASP A 359 -7.25 22.09 -30.62
C ASP A 359 -8.65 21.96 -31.24
N THR A 360 -9.02 20.73 -31.62
CA THR A 360 -10.37 20.33 -32.03
C THR A 360 -10.82 19.11 -31.23
N THR A 361 -12.14 19.00 -31.01
CA THR A 361 -12.76 17.83 -30.35
C THR A 361 -12.88 16.68 -31.33
N LEU A 362 -12.26 15.54 -31.03
CA LEU A 362 -12.26 14.35 -31.88
C LEU A 362 -12.99 13.20 -31.20
N PRO A 363 -13.87 12.45 -31.89
CA PRO A 363 -14.52 11.29 -31.30
C PRO A 363 -13.49 10.16 -31.06
N MET A 364 -13.59 9.50 -29.91
CA MET A 364 -12.80 8.33 -29.55
C MET A 364 -13.65 7.07 -29.68
N LEU A 365 -13.05 6.00 -30.19
CA LEU A 365 -13.72 4.69 -30.28
C LEU A 365 -13.66 3.99 -28.92
N ILE A 366 -14.83 3.59 -28.41
CA ILE A 366 -14.94 2.72 -27.24
C ILE A 366 -14.64 1.29 -27.72
N SER A 367 -13.58 0.66 -27.19
CA SER A 367 -13.14 -0.66 -27.63
C SER A 367 -14.05 -1.78 -27.14
N SER A 368 -14.58 -1.63 -25.93
CA SER A 368 -15.56 -2.54 -25.34
C SER A 368 -16.47 -1.78 -24.39
N CYS A 369 -17.74 -2.17 -24.35
CA CYS A 369 -18.70 -1.66 -23.38
C CYS A 369 -19.59 -2.81 -22.87
N HIS A 370 -19.83 -2.83 -21.56
CA HIS A 370 -20.68 -3.82 -20.89
C HIS A 370 -21.63 -3.12 -19.92
N ASP A 371 -22.93 -3.35 -20.04
CA ASP A 371 -23.98 -2.79 -19.19
C ASP A 371 -24.78 -3.90 -18.49
N GLU A 372 -24.31 -4.34 -17.32
CA GLU A 372 -24.96 -5.40 -16.54
C GLU A 372 -25.03 -5.05 -15.06
N GLY A 373 -26.10 -5.51 -14.39
CA GLY A 373 -26.18 -5.48 -12.93
C GLY A 373 -26.23 -4.09 -12.29
N GLY A 374 -26.58 -3.05 -13.06
CA GLY A 374 -26.59 -1.67 -12.58
C GLY A 374 -25.24 -0.98 -12.63
N SER A 375 -24.31 -1.50 -13.43
CA SER A 375 -23.04 -0.86 -13.79
C SER A 375 -22.88 -0.80 -15.29
N VAL A 376 -22.21 0.25 -15.77
CA VAL A 376 -21.74 0.36 -17.15
C VAL A 376 -20.23 0.52 -17.13
N SER A 377 -19.54 -0.40 -17.78
CA SER A 377 -18.09 -0.43 -17.90
C SER A 377 -17.70 -0.15 -19.35
N ILE A 378 -16.84 0.83 -19.57
CA ILE A 378 -16.27 1.15 -20.88
C ILE A 378 -14.75 0.99 -20.85
N SER A 379 -14.19 0.51 -21.95
CA SER A 379 -12.74 0.47 -22.16
C SER A 379 -12.39 1.30 -23.39
N LEU A 380 -11.30 2.06 -23.29
CA LEU A 380 -10.79 2.91 -24.36
C LEU A 380 -9.30 2.67 -24.55
N ALA A 381 -8.89 2.38 -25.78
CA ALA A 381 -7.47 2.40 -26.14
C ALA A 381 -6.99 3.85 -26.23
N LEU A 382 -5.98 4.20 -25.45
CA LEU A 382 -5.43 5.55 -25.44
C LEU A 382 -4.42 5.71 -26.59
N PRO A 383 -4.54 6.77 -27.41
CA PRO A 383 -3.62 7.00 -28.52
C PRO A 383 -2.25 7.53 -28.04
N THR A 384 -2.21 8.14 -26.86
CA THR A 384 -1.04 8.77 -26.24
C THR A 384 -1.17 8.71 -24.72
N HIS A 385 -0.05 8.74 -23.99
CA HIS A 385 -0.05 8.81 -22.52
C HIS A 385 -0.53 10.17 -21.98
N LEU A 386 -0.34 11.23 -22.77
CA LEU A 386 -0.81 12.57 -22.46
C LEU A 386 -2.11 12.84 -23.22
N ILE A 387 -3.22 12.96 -22.52
CA ILE A 387 -4.53 13.14 -23.14
C ILE A 387 -5.53 13.84 -22.21
N LYS A 388 -6.30 14.77 -22.78
CA LYS A 388 -7.51 15.30 -22.17
C LYS A 388 -8.71 14.73 -22.89
N MET A 389 -9.68 14.25 -22.14
CA MET A 389 -10.88 13.63 -22.68
C MET A 389 -12.12 13.98 -21.90
N GLN A 390 -13.26 13.88 -22.58
CA GLN A 390 -14.59 14.00 -22.03
C GLN A 390 -15.40 12.76 -22.37
N ILE A 391 -15.99 12.16 -21.34
CA ILE A 391 -17.00 11.11 -21.49
C ILE A 391 -18.36 11.77 -21.27
N LEU A 392 -19.15 11.84 -22.33
CA LEU A 392 -20.50 12.39 -22.30
C LEU A 392 -21.48 11.23 -22.11
N LEU A 393 -22.29 11.33 -21.06
CA LEU A 393 -23.43 10.46 -20.80
C LEU A 393 -24.71 11.25 -21.01
N GLU A 394 -25.47 10.88 -22.04
CA GLU A 394 -26.73 11.53 -22.38
C GLU A 394 -27.89 10.95 -21.57
N GLY A 395 -28.51 11.77 -20.73
CA GLY A 395 -29.65 11.37 -19.91
C GLY A 395 -29.57 11.85 -18.47
N THR A 396 -30.65 11.63 -17.75
CA THR A 396 -30.90 12.15 -16.39
C THR A 396 -30.69 11.11 -15.30
N ASN A 397 -30.14 9.94 -15.65
CA ASN A 397 -29.88 8.86 -14.70
C ASN A 397 -28.80 9.27 -13.70
N THR A 398 -28.96 8.81 -12.46
CA THR A 398 -27.97 9.02 -11.40
C THR A 398 -26.81 8.04 -11.53
N ILE A 399 -25.65 8.44 -11.01
CA ILE A 399 -24.47 7.57 -10.87
C ILE A 399 -24.04 7.61 -9.41
N GLY A 400 -23.93 6.43 -8.80
CA GLY A 400 -23.60 6.28 -7.38
C GLY A 400 -22.10 6.25 -7.08
N ALA A 401 -21.30 5.67 -7.98
CA ALA A 401 -19.85 5.60 -7.87
C ALA A 401 -19.19 5.60 -9.24
N LEU A 402 -17.92 6.02 -9.28
CA LEU A 402 -17.08 6.06 -10.46
C LEU A 402 -15.79 5.30 -10.18
N ARG A 403 -15.43 4.32 -11.00
CA ARG A 403 -14.13 3.65 -10.93
C ARG A 403 -13.35 3.94 -12.20
N ILE A 404 -12.09 4.34 -12.03
CA ILE A 404 -11.18 4.64 -13.13
C ILE A 404 -9.98 3.72 -12.99
N GLY A 405 -9.66 2.97 -14.03
CA GLY A 405 -8.51 2.08 -14.09
C GLY A 405 -7.69 2.26 -15.34
N LEU A 406 -6.42 1.88 -15.25
CA LEU A 406 -5.46 1.94 -16.34
C LEU A 406 -4.73 0.60 -16.41
N GLU A 407 -4.68 0.04 -17.60
CA GLU A 407 -4.05 -1.25 -17.88
C GLU A 407 -3.06 -1.13 -19.03
N ALA A 408 -1.92 -1.80 -18.92
CA ALA A 408 -0.96 -1.96 -19.99
C ALA A 408 -0.17 -3.25 -19.81
N HIS A 409 0.15 -3.93 -20.92
CA HIS A 409 0.98 -5.13 -20.89
C HIS A 409 2.47 -4.78 -20.92
N GLY A 410 3.23 -5.43 -20.06
CA GLY A 410 4.68 -5.36 -20.01
C GLY A 410 5.32 -5.99 -21.25
N VAL A 411 6.55 -5.60 -21.49
CA VAL A 411 7.39 -6.12 -22.57
C VAL A 411 8.73 -6.52 -21.96
N GLU A 412 9.14 -7.75 -22.22
CA GLU A 412 10.49 -8.24 -21.94
C GLU A 412 11.20 -8.34 -23.29
N GLU A 413 12.28 -7.59 -23.44
CA GLU A 413 13.11 -7.63 -24.65
C GLU A 413 14.51 -8.08 -24.23
N GLU A 414 14.80 -9.36 -24.41
CA GLU A 414 16.16 -9.90 -24.30
C GLU A 414 16.90 -9.49 -25.58
N ASN A 415 17.79 -8.50 -25.47
CA ASN A 415 18.51 -7.97 -26.61
C ASN A 415 19.96 -8.48 -26.60
N GLU A 416 20.28 -9.45 -27.46
CA GLU A 416 21.62 -10.06 -27.57
C GLU A 416 22.76 -9.09 -27.97
N THR A 417 22.47 -7.79 -28.13
CA THR A 417 23.39 -6.77 -28.66
C THR A 417 23.80 -5.69 -27.66
N PHE A 418 23.18 -5.62 -26.49
CA PHE A 418 23.49 -4.64 -25.44
C PHE A 418 23.85 -5.35 -24.14
N GLU A 419 24.80 -4.80 -23.36
CA GLU A 419 25.24 -5.33 -22.06
C GLU A 419 24.19 -5.13 -20.92
N VAL A 420 22.91 -4.99 -21.26
CA VAL A 420 21.83 -4.62 -20.33
C VAL A 420 20.51 -5.31 -20.73
N ASP A 421 19.94 -6.07 -19.79
CA ASP A 421 18.59 -6.62 -19.87
C ASP A 421 17.52 -5.55 -19.57
N TYR A 422 16.53 -5.39 -20.46
CA TYR A 422 15.41 -4.45 -20.29
C TYR A 422 14.09 -5.19 -20.00
N LYS A 423 13.41 -4.77 -18.92
CA LYS A 423 12.11 -5.32 -18.54
C LYS A 423 11.10 -4.24 -18.20
N VAL A 424 10.02 -4.14 -18.96
CA VAL A 424 8.87 -3.28 -18.62
C VAL A 424 7.79 -4.13 -17.97
N PHE A 425 7.37 -3.75 -16.76
CA PHE A 425 6.31 -4.46 -16.04
C PHE A 425 4.91 -4.09 -16.55
N ASP A 426 3.95 -5.01 -16.33
CA ASP A 426 2.53 -4.74 -16.53
C ASP A 426 2.08 -3.56 -15.67
N LEU A 427 1.19 -2.73 -16.21
CA LEU A 427 0.48 -1.68 -15.49
C LEU A 427 -0.92 -2.19 -15.16
N MET A 428 -1.27 -2.24 -13.87
CA MET A 428 -2.61 -2.59 -13.40
C MET A 428 -3.02 -1.67 -12.26
N PHE A 429 -3.82 -0.67 -12.59
CA PHE A 429 -4.33 0.30 -11.63
C PHE A 429 -5.85 0.42 -11.73
N ALA A 430 -6.53 0.55 -10.60
CA ALA A 430 -7.93 0.92 -10.57
C ALA A 430 -8.27 1.61 -9.25
N GLN A 431 -9.02 2.70 -9.29
CA GLN A 431 -9.47 3.39 -8.09
C GLN A 431 -10.95 3.72 -8.17
N ALA A 432 -11.70 3.30 -7.14
CA ALA A 432 -13.11 3.61 -6.98
C ALA A 432 -13.28 4.90 -6.18
N LEU A 433 -14.13 5.79 -6.68
CA LEU A 433 -14.49 7.07 -6.10
C LEU A 433 -15.98 7.07 -5.77
N PHE A 434 -16.33 7.34 -4.52
CA PHE A 434 -17.70 7.53 -4.06
C PHE A 434 -17.74 8.25 -2.72
N VAL A 435 -18.86 8.89 -2.42
CA VAL A 435 -19.13 9.53 -1.12
C VAL A 435 -20.48 9.06 -0.62
N SER A 436 -20.53 8.62 0.64
CA SER A 436 -21.79 8.20 1.26
C SER A 436 -22.78 9.35 1.30
N GLY A 437 -24.02 9.10 0.88
CA GLY A 437 -25.09 10.10 0.88
C GLY A 437 -25.04 11.11 -0.27
N ARG A 438 -24.22 10.87 -1.31
CA ARG A 438 -24.09 11.76 -2.46
C ARG A 438 -24.21 11.01 -3.78
N VAL A 439 -24.42 11.75 -4.86
CA VAL A 439 -24.45 11.28 -6.26
C VAL A 439 -23.39 12.00 -7.08
N LEU A 440 -22.93 11.40 -8.17
CA LEU A 440 -22.01 12.07 -9.08
C LEU A 440 -22.67 13.34 -9.66
N THR A 441 -21.90 14.42 -9.71
CA THR A 441 -22.33 15.69 -10.33
C THR A 441 -22.40 15.57 -11.86
N GLN A 442 -22.96 16.56 -12.55
CA GLN A 442 -23.07 16.58 -14.01
C GLN A 442 -21.76 16.99 -14.71
N GLN A 443 -20.80 17.56 -14.01
CA GLN A 443 -19.48 17.92 -14.57
C GLN A 443 -18.32 17.46 -13.65
N PRO A 444 -18.20 16.15 -13.38
CA PRO A 444 -17.11 15.64 -12.55
C PRO A 444 -15.79 15.77 -13.31
N SER A 445 -14.71 16.06 -12.59
CA SER A 445 -13.38 16.13 -13.18
C SER A 445 -12.34 15.44 -12.30
N CYS A 446 -11.39 14.77 -12.93
CA CYS A 446 -10.27 14.11 -12.25
C CYS A 446 -9.02 14.12 -13.14
N VAL A 447 -7.86 14.04 -12.49
CA VAL A 447 -6.55 14.03 -13.12
C VAL A 447 -5.79 12.78 -12.73
N LEU A 448 -5.44 11.95 -13.71
CA LEU A 448 -4.59 10.79 -13.56
C LEU A 448 -3.16 11.19 -13.91
N THR A 449 -2.28 11.22 -12.92
CA THR A 449 -0.86 11.56 -13.16
C THR A 449 -0.02 10.30 -13.20
N LEU A 450 0.81 10.18 -14.23
CA LEU A 450 1.68 9.05 -14.49
C LEU A 450 3.11 9.39 -14.09
N THR A 451 3.73 8.53 -13.29
CA THR A 451 5.14 8.67 -12.89
C THR A 451 5.92 7.49 -13.41
N LYS A 452 6.99 7.73 -14.16
CA LYS A 452 7.93 6.66 -14.53
C LYS A 452 8.73 6.23 -13.30
N VAL A 453 8.83 4.93 -13.08
CA VAL A 453 9.70 4.33 -12.06
C VAL A 453 10.68 3.41 -12.75
N ILE A 454 11.96 3.73 -12.62
CA ILE A 454 13.06 2.99 -13.19
C ILE A 454 13.81 2.30 -12.05
N ASN A 455 14.04 1.00 -12.19
CA ASN A 455 14.82 0.23 -11.24
C ASN A 455 16.07 -0.30 -11.92
N ARG A 456 17.21 -0.05 -11.30
CA ARG A 456 18.52 -0.48 -11.74
C ARG A 456 19.09 -1.46 -10.73
N THR A 457 19.31 -2.68 -11.17
CA THR A 457 19.85 -3.76 -10.34
C THR A 457 21.23 -4.11 -10.87
N TYR A 458 22.26 -3.76 -10.09
CA TYR A 458 23.64 -4.07 -10.43
C TYR A 458 23.90 -5.59 -10.31
N PRO A 459 24.82 -6.14 -11.10
CA PRO A 459 25.13 -7.57 -11.05
C PRO A 459 25.77 -7.97 -9.72
N LEU A 460 25.72 -9.27 -9.39
CA LEU A 460 26.42 -9.82 -8.22
C LEU A 460 27.87 -10.21 -8.54
N MET A 461 28.15 -10.51 -9.81
CA MET A 461 29.46 -10.87 -10.34
C MET A 461 29.86 -9.92 -11.46
N GLU A 462 31.16 -9.63 -11.65
CA GLU A 462 31.63 -8.72 -12.71
C GLU A 462 31.29 -9.20 -14.13
N GLU A 463 31.03 -10.49 -14.31
CA GLU A 463 30.66 -11.10 -15.60
C GLU A 463 29.15 -11.01 -15.91
N GLU A 464 28.32 -10.63 -14.94
CA GLU A 464 26.87 -10.49 -15.11
C GLU A 464 26.50 -9.07 -15.56
N GLU A 465 25.42 -8.95 -16.32
CA GLU A 465 24.93 -7.68 -16.85
C GLU A 465 24.04 -6.92 -15.86
N THR A 466 24.02 -5.59 -15.98
CA THR A 466 23.13 -4.74 -15.18
C THR A 466 21.70 -4.88 -15.70
N LYS A 467 20.75 -5.15 -14.80
CA LYS A 467 19.34 -5.27 -15.18
C LYS A 467 18.62 -3.95 -14.97
N LEU A 468 17.95 -3.46 -16.01
CA LEU A 468 17.12 -2.26 -15.98
C LEU A 468 15.65 -2.65 -16.13
N SER A 469 14.81 -2.20 -15.21
CA SER A 469 13.37 -2.40 -15.30
C SER A 469 12.58 -1.13 -15.13
N GLY A 470 11.43 -1.05 -15.79
CA GLY A 470 10.59 0.13 -15.84
C GLY A 470 9.14 -0.21 -15.51
N MET A 471 8.47 0.69 -14.82
CA MET A 471 7.01 0.62 -14.65
C MET A 471 6.40 2.02 -14.58
N TRP A 472 5.13 2.11 -14.94
CA TRP A 472 4.32 3.30 -14.71
C TRP A 472 3.64 3.23 -13.35
N LEU A 473 3.72 4.33 -12.61
CA LEU A 473 3.04 4.50 -11.33
C LEU A 473 1.94 5.58 -11.48
N PRO A 474 0.68 5.17 -11.70
CA PRO A 474 -0.44 6.08 -11.83
C PRO A 474 -0.92 6.55 -10.45
N THR A 475 -1.29 7.83 -10.35
CA THR A 475 -1.97 8.38 -9.18
C THR A 475 -3.16 9.23 -9.61
N LEU A 476 -4.34 8.88 -9.12
CA LEU A 476 -5.57 9.62 -9.41
C LEU A 476 -5.75 10.72 -8.37
N SER A 477 -5.93 11.94 -8.85
CA SER A 477 -6.16 13.14 -8.07
C SER A 477 -7.46 13.82 -8.49
N GLY A 478 -8.20 14.34 -7.52
CA GLY A 478 -9.49 15.00 -7.74
C GLY A 478 -10.16 15.33 -6.41
N ASP A 479 -10.89 16.45 -6.36
CA ASP A 479 -11.69 16.77 -5.18
C ASP A 479 -12.98 15.96 -5.22
N VAL A 480 -12.96 14.84 -4.51
CA VAL A 480 -14.11 13.93 -4.39
C VAL A 480 -15.36 14.68 -3.89
N ASN A 481 -15.21 15.74 -3.09
CA ASN A 481 -16.36 16.52 -2.62
C ASN A 481 -16.98 17.41 -3.71
N GLN A 482 -16.22 17.76 -4.75
CA GLN A 482 -16.74 18.49 -5.92
C GLN A 482 -17.32 17.53 -6.96
N MET A 483 -16.77 16.32 -7.06
CA MET A 483 -17.28 15.30 -7.97
C MET A 483 -18.63 14.72 -7.52
N PHE A 484 -18.93 14.76 -6.22
CA PHE A 484 -20.16 14.20 -5.64
C PHE A 484 -20.95 15.25 -4.87
N VAL A 485 -22.22 15.40 -5.25
CA VAL A 485 -23.16 16.41 -4.73
C VAL A 485 -24.24 15.76 -3.88
N ASP A 486 -24.79 16.51 -2.93
CA ASP A 486 -25.90 16.06 -2.09
C ASP A 486 -27.28 16.28 -2.77
N ASP A 487 -28.36 15.90 -2.08
CA ASP A 487 -29.74 16.08 -2.57
C ASP A 487 -30.11 17.56 -2.78
N ILE A 488 -29.51 18.48 -2.02
CA ILE A 488 -29.81 19.91 -2.14
C ILE A 488 -29.18 20.42 -3.43
N GLU A 489 -27.89 20.21 -3.62
CA GLU A 489 -27.15 20.63 -4.81
C GLU A 489 -27.70 19.98 -6.09
N TYR A 490 -28.09 18.71 -6.03
CA TYR A 490 -28.70 18.01 -7.16
C TYR A 490 -29.98 18.70 -7.66
N LYS A 491 -30.82 19.23 -6.76
CA LYS A 491 -32.06 19.95 -7.12
C LYS A 491 -31.81 21.23 -7.91
N TYR A 492 -30.65 21.86 -7.75
CA TYR A 492 -30.29 23.08 -8.49
C TYR A 492 -29.76 22.78 -9.90
N SER A 493 -29.45 21.52 -10.19
CA SER A 493 -28.90 21.17 -11.50
C SER A 493 -29.98 21.22 -12.58
N THR A 494 -29.58 21.68 -13.77
CA THR A 494 -30.45 21.84 -14.94
C THR A 494 -29.93 21.10 -16.16
N SER A 495 -28.76 20.45 -16.07
CA SER A 495 -28.17 19.72 -17.20
C SER A 495 -28.75 18.32 -17.28
N SER A 496 -29.22 17.92 -18.46
CA SER A 496 -29.73 16.58 -18.75
C SER A 496 -28.65 15.62 -19.25
N SER A 497 -27.37 15.96 -19.06
CA SER A 497 -26.23 15.13 -19.40
C SER A 497 -25.13 15.27 -18.35
N THR A 498 -24.34 14.20 -18.21
CA THR A 498 -23.14 14.18 -17.36
C THR A 498 -21.91 14.17 -18.25
N ILE A 499 -20.97 15.09 -18.00
CA ILE A 499 -19.72 15.24 -18.76
C ILE A 499 -18.54 14.99 -17.81
N LEU A 500 -18.04 13.75 -17.80
CA LEU A 500 -16.85 13.38 -17.04
C LEU A 500 -15.60 13.85 -17.78
N SER A 501 -14.86 14.78 -17.18
CA SER A 501 -13.59 15.28 -17.72
C SER A 501 -12.42 14.55 -17.07
N ILE A 502 -11.62 13.84 -17.87
CA ILE A 502 -10.42 13.13 -17.41
C ILE A 502 -9.21 13.74 -18.10
N THR A 503 -8.22 14.13 -17.30
CA THR A 503 -6.91 14.54 -17.80
C THR A 503 -5.89 13.50 -17.39
N ILE A 504 -5.13 12.96 -18.34
CA ILE A 504 -4.00 12.08 -18.09
C ILE A 504 -2.74 12.85 -18.45
N ASP A 505 -1.91 13.08 -17.43
CA ASP A 505 -0.67 13.85 -17.54
C ASP A 505 0.50 13.03 -17.00
N GLU A 506 1.71 13.37 -17.44
CA GLU A 506 2.94 12.81 -16.90
C GLU A 506 3.56 13.80 -15.89
N THR A 507 4.08 13.26 -14.80
CA THR A 507 4.85 14.06 -13.84
C THR A 507 6.15 14.56 -14.47
N PRO A 508 6.68 15.74 -14.08
CA PRO A 508 7.92 16.28 -14.66
C PRO A 508 9.20 15.59 -14.15
N PHE A 509 9.07 14.49 -13.42
CA PHE A 509 10.15 13.75 -12.79
C PHE A 509 9.91 12.26 -12.90
N TYR A 510 10.96 11.47 -12.73
CA TYR A 510 10.89 10.02 -12.60
C TYR A 510 11.58 9.58 -11.31
N THR A 511 11.22 8.40 -10.83
CA THR A 511 11.89 7.79 -9.68
C THR A 511 12.93 6.81 -10.19
N LEU A 512 14.19 6.99 -9.80
CA LEU A 512 15.26 6.03 -10.03
C LEU A 512 15.54 5.28 -8.72
N ASN A 513 15.24 3.99 -8.71
CA ASN A 513 15.62 3.07 -7.66
C ASN A 513 16.88 2.32 -8.09
N VAL A 514 17.89 2.33 -7.24
CA VAL A 514 19.13 1.60 -7.46
C VAL A 514 19.26 0.54 -6.39
N GLN A 515 19.46 -0.69 -6.82
CA GLN A 515 19.81 -1.83 -6.00
C GLN A 515 21.24 -2.25 -6.30
N LYS A 516 22.05 -2.33 -5.25
CA LYS A 516 23.43 -2.85 -5.29
C LYS A 516 23.61 -3.98 -4.31
N PRO A 517 24.43 -4.99 -4.61
CA PRO A 517 24.88 -5.93 -3.60
C PRO A 517 25.61 -5.19 -2.45
N ILE A 518 25.46 -5.68 -1.23
CA ILE A 518 26.24 -5.18 -0.06
C ILE A 518 27.61 -5.84 -0.05
N THR A 519 27.71 -7.04 -0.61
CA THR A 519 28.93 -7.85 -0.63
C THR A 519 28.98 -8.63 -1.92
N ASP A 520 30.07 -8.42 -2.65
CA ASP A 520 30.39 -9.14 -3.88
C ASP A 520 31.26 -10.36 -3.54
N GLU A 521 31.49 -11.25 -4.51
CA GLU A 521 32.23 -12.50 -4.29
C GLU A 521 33.64 -12.24 -3.71
N GLU A 522 34.35 -11.24 -4.25
CA GLU A 522 35.69 -10.88 -3.80
C GLU A 522 35.71 -10.37 -2.34
N GLU A 523 34.80 -9.45 -2.01
CA GLU A 523 34.69 -8.90 -0.64
C GLU A 523 34.30 -10.00 0.35
N LEU A 524 33.44 -10.94 -0.06
CA LEU A 524 33.02 -12.07 0.75
C LEU A 524 34.20 -13.00 1.07
N ILE A 525 35.04 -13.33 0.08
CA ILE A 525 36.23 -14.17 0.28
C ILE A 525 37.23 -13.46 1.19
N PHE A 526 37.53 -12.19 0.91
CA PHE A 526 38.49 -11.41 1.67
C PHE A 526 38.06 -11.23 3.14
N SER A 527 36.80 -10.89 3.38
CA SER A 527 36.25 -10.67 4.72
C SER A 527 36.23 -11.97 5.55
N ASN A 528 35.89 -13.11 4.93
CA ASN A 528 35.94 -14.41 5.62
C ASN A 528 37.36 -14.84 5.99
N LEU A 529 38.34 -14.57 5.12
CA LEU A 529 39.75 -14.82 5.39
C LEU A 529 40.25 -13.92 6.53
N LEU A 530 39.94 -12.63 6.48
CA LEU A 530 40.29 -11.69 7.53
C LEU A 530 39.67 -12.08 8.87
N PHE A 531 38.38 -12.47 8.88
CA PHE A 531 37.69 -12.95 10.07
C PHE A 531 38.34 -14.19 10.67
N THR A 532 38.80 -15.12 9.82
CA THR A 532 39.51 -16.33 10.24
C THR A 532 40.85 -15.99 10.90
N ILE A 533 41.61 -15.05 10.33
CA ILE A 533 42.87 -14.57 10.90
C ILE A 533 42.61 -13.92 12.27
N VAL A 534 41.62 -13.03 12.36
CA VAL A 534 41.27 -12.37 13.63
C VAL A 534 40.85 -13.38 14.70
N CYS A 535 40.10 -14.43 14.33
CA CYS A 535 39.77 -15.51 15.24
C CYS A 535 41.05 -16.21 15.75
N LEU A 536 41.95 -16.59 14.83
CA LEU A 536 43.23 -17.22 15.20
C LEU A 536 44.06 -16.34 16.14
N GLU A 537 44.12 -15.02 15.89
CA GLU A 537 44.84 -14.07 16.74
C GLU A 537 44.21 -13.92 18.13
N ILE A 538 42.88 -13.77 18.23
CA ILE A 538 42.19 -13.64 19.53
C ILE A 538 42.38 -14.90 20.37
N PHE A 539 42.22 -16.09 19.78
CA PHE A 539 42.43 -17.35 20.50
C PHE A 539 43.92 -17.61 20.79
N GLY A 540 44.83 -17.19 19.91
CA GLY A 540 46.27 -17.20 20.14
C GLY A 540 46.69 -16.30 21.31
N LEU A 541 46.13 -15.09 21.38
CA LEU A 541 46.32 -14.18 22.51
C LEU A 541 45.73 -14.77 23.80
N GLY A 542 44.54 -15.36 23.73
CA GLY A 542 43.92 -16.06 24.85
C GLY A 542 44.78 -17.22 25.36
N PHE A 543 45.39 -17.99 24.45
CA PHE A 543 46.36 -19.04 24.79
C PHE A 543 47.60 -18.49 25.48
N LEU A 544 48.15 -17.37 24.97
CA LEU A 544 49.32 -16.71 25.55
C LEU A 544 49.02 -16.21 26.97
N ILE A 545 47.87 -15.56 27.18
CA ILE A 545 47.37 -15.15 28.50
C ILE A 545 47.22 -16.37 29.43
N ALA A 546 46.63 -17.46 28.95
CA ALA A 546 46.48 -18.67 29.74
C ALA A 546 47.84 -19.27 30.16
N LYS A 547 48.81 -19.31 29.25
CA LYS A 547 50.16 -19.85 29.48
C LYS A 547 50.98 -18.99 30.44
N LEU A 548 50.95 -17.67 30.27
CA LEU A 548 51.79 -16.72 31.03
C LEU A 548 51.19 -16.28 32.36
N ILE A 549 49.86 -16.20 32.47
CA ILE A 549 49.19 -15.62 33.64
C ILE A 549 48.42 -16.68 34.41
N ILE A 550 47.51 -17.40 33.75
CA ILE A 550 46.56 -18.30 34.42
C ILE A 550 47.26 -19.54 34.99
N ILE A 551 48.08 -20.24 34.19
CA ILE A 551 48.78 -21.45 34.64
C ILE A 551 49.72 -21.15 35.83
N PRO A 552 50.54 -20.08 35.81
CA PRO A 552 51.37 -19.70 36.95
C PRO A 552 50.55 -19.33 38.20
N LEU A 553 49.45 -18.60 38.05
CA LEU A 553 48.55 -18.26 39.16
C LEU A 553 47.92 -19.51 39.79
N ILE A 554 47.46 -20.47 38.99
CA ILE A 554 46.92 -21.74 39.49
C ILE A 554 48.00 -22.52 40.25
N LYS A 555 49.24 -22.58 39.72
CA LYS A 555 50.36 -23.20 40.42
C LYS A 555 50.66 -22.51 41.75
N HIS A 556 50.60 -21.18 41.78
CA HIS A 556 50.84 -20.38 42.99
C HIS A 556 49.73 -20.58 44.04
N LEU A 557 48.46 -20.46 43.65
CA LEU A 557 47.30 -20.73 44.52
C LEU A 557 47.33 -22.16 45.06
N TYR A 558 47.67 -23.15 44.24
CA TYR A 558 47.82 -24.53 44.67
C TYR A 558 48.95 -24.69 45.71
N PHE A 559 50.07 -24.01 45.52
CA PHE A 559 51.18 -24.00 46.49
C PHE A 559 50.74 -23.36 47.83
N CYS A 560 49.99 -22.27 47.78
CA CYS A 560 49.41 -21.62 48.96
C CYS A 560 48.40 -22.52 49.70
N PHE A 561 47.51 -23.21 48.98
CA PHE A 561 46.54 -24.15 49.58
C PHE A 561 47.22 -25.39 50.20
N LYS A 562 48.25 -25.94 49.54
CA LYS A 562 49.02 -27.07 50.08
C LYS A 562 49.79 -26.67 51.36
N LYS A 563 50.33 -25.45 51.40
CA LYS A 563 51.02 -24.89 52.57
C LYS A 563 50.03 -24.64 53.73
N LYS A 564 48.78 -24.25 53.45
CA LYS A 564 47.74 -24.04 54.47
C LYS A 564 47.25 -25.38 55.08
N ASN A 565 47.08 -26.43 54.26
CA ASN A 565 46.73 -27.77 54.75
C ASN A 565 47.90 -28.50 55.45
N SER A 566 49.16 -28.13 55.17
CA SER A 566 50.30 -28.64 55.96
C SER A 566 50.44 -27.92 57.30
N MET A 567 50.06 -26.64 57.38
CA MET A 567 50.11 -25.86 58.63
C MET A 567 49.02 -26.31 59.62
N SER A 568 47.81 -26.63 59.16
CA SER A 568 46.75 -27.17 60.02
C SER A 568 47.01 -28.59 60.55
N ARG A 569 48.06 -29.28 60.05
CA ARG A 569 48.52 -30.57 60.57
C ARG A 569 49.65 -30.45 61.61
N ILE A 570 50.21 -29.26 61.80
CA ILE A 570 51.33 -29.03 62.72
C ILE A 570 50.83 -28.49 64.09
N ASP A 571 49.67 -27.84 64.16
CA ASP A 571 49.10 -27.35 65.43
C ASP A 571 48.49 -28.44 66.34
N GLU A 572 48.42 -29.70 65.89
CA GLU A 572 47.95 -30.84 66.71
C GLU A 572 49.08 -31.63 67.38
N ASN A 573 50.36 -31.28 67.16
CA ASN A 573 51.50 -32.01 67.71
C ASN A 573 52.57 -31.09 68.35
N ASN A 574 52.29 -30.70 69.62
CA ASN A 574 53.25 -30.41 70.71
C ASN A 574 54.06 -29.08 70.62
N PRO A 575 54.38 -28.39 71.75
CA PRO A 575 55.22 -28.96 72.81
C PRO A 575 54.98 -28.50 74.27
N ASN A 576 55.34 -29.40 75.19
CA ASN A 576 55.59 -29.18 76.61
C ASN A 576 56.52 -27.99 76.91
N THR A 577 56.11 -27.11 77.83
CA THR A 577 56.98 -26.17 78.56
C THR A 577 57.21 -26.67 79.98
N TRP A 578 58.49 -26.86 80.34
CA TRP A 578 58.99 -27.31 81.63
C TRP A 578 58.98 -26.23 82.73
N THR A 579 58.98 -26.73 83.96
CA THR A 579 58.89 -26.11 85.31
C THR A 579 60.05 -25.17 85.69
N PRO A 580 59.95 -24.42 86.83
CA PRO A 580 60.59 -24.91 88.06
C PRO A 580 59.88 -24.59 89.41
N SER A 581 60.06 -25.55 90.34
CA SER A 581 60.13 -25.54 91.83
C SER A 581 59.62 -24.37 92.70
N SER A 582 58.84 -24.69 93.75
CA SER A 582 59.34 -24.72 95.17
C SER A 582 58.27 -25.15 96.21
N VAL A 583 58.63 -26.16 97.02
CA VAL A 583 58.49 -26.26 98.50
C VAL A 583 57.12 -26.07 99.18
N ARG A 584 56.62 -27.13 99.84
CA ARG A 584 56.30 -27.14 101.29
C ARG A 584 56.03 -28.57 101.84
N MET A 585 56.76 -28.85 102.93
CA MET A 585 56.65 -29.91 103.96
C MET A 585 56.75 -31.37 103.55
#